data_AF-A0A929EC16-F1
#
_entry.id   AF-A0A929EC16-F1
#
_cell.length_a   1.000
_cell.length_b   1.000
_cell.length_c   1.000
_cell.angle_alpha   90.00
_cell.angle_beta   90.00
_cell.angle_gamma   90.00
#
_symmetry.space_group_name_H-M   'P 1'
#
loop_
_entity.id
_entity.type
_entity.pdbx_description
1 polymer ?
#
loop_
_entity_poly.entity_id
_entity_poly.type
_entity_poly.pdbx_seq_one_letter_code
_entity_poly.pdbx_strand_id
1 'polypeptide(L)'
;MIYIFLSPFLIIAIMLLLLHIGFIPPRIIEKKTPNDFGMDYQELDVYGKKQKKLFVWFIATQKSSPLIIIMHGWGSNSELMLPIA
;
A
#
# COMPACT_ATOMS: atom_id res chain seq x y z
N MET A 1 36.76 -20.59 -20.71
CA MET A 1 35.61 -20.90 -21.59
C MET A 1 34.28 -20.87 -20.85
N ILE A 2 34.08 -21.64 -19.77
CA ILE A 2 32.78 -21.76 -19.07
C ILE A 2 32.24 -20.44 -18.48
N TYR A 3 33.11 -19.55 -17.99
CA TYR A 3 32.71 -18.25 -17.45
C TYR A 3 32.08 -17.31 -18.47
N ILE A 4 32.44 -17.42 -19.75
CA ILE A 4 31.86 -16.62 -20.84
C ILE A 4 30.41 -17.05 -21.09
N PHE A 5 30.10 -18.33 -20.90
CA PHE A 5 28.74 -18.85 -21.05
C PHE A 5 27.87 -18.57 -19.82
N LEU A 6 28.45 -18.44 -18.62
CA LEU A 6 27.72 -18.15 -17.38
C LEU A 6 27.46 -16.66 -17.14
N SER A 7 28.31 -15.77 -17.66
CA SER A 7 28.18 -14.33 -17.44
C SER A 7 26.84 -13.72 -17.89
N PRO A 8 26.20 -14.07 -19.04
CA PRO A 8 24.91 -13.48 -19.41
C PRO A 8 23.80 -13.88 -18.44
N PHE A 9 23.79 -15.12 -17.95
CA PHE A 9 22.81 -15.58 -16.97
C PHE A 9 22.95 -14.83 -15.65
N LEU A 10 24.18 -14.60 -15.20
CA LEU A 10 24.45 -13.84 -13.99
C LEU A 10 23.98 -12.37 -14.13
N ILE A 11 24.25 -11.74 -15.28
CA ILE A 11 23.81 -10.36 -15.55
C ILE A 11 22.28 -10.27 -15.55
N ILE A 12 21.58 -11.21 -16.20
CA ILE A 12 20.12 -11.25 -16.23
C ILE A 12 19.57 -11.46 -14.81
N ALA A 13 20.15 -12.38 -14.03
CA ALA A 13 19.72 -12.62 -12.65
C ALA A 13 19.87 -11.37 -11.78
N ILE A 14 21.00 -10.67 -11.88
CA ILE A 14 21.23 -9.41 -11.16
C ILE A 14 20.23 -8.34 -11.62
N MET A 15 20.00 -8.19 -12.93
CA MET A 15 19.02 -7.24 -13.46
C MET A 15 17.62 -7.51 -12.91
N LEU A 16 17.16 -8.76 -12.94
CA LEU A 16 15.85 -9.15 -12.40
C LEU A 16 15.75 -8.89 -10.90
N LEU A 17 16.81 -9.15 -10.14
CA LEU A 17 16.88 -8.86 -8.72
C LEU A 17 16.77 -7.36 -8.44
N LEU A 18 17.53 -6.54 -9.16
CA LEU A 18 17.52 -5.08 -9.01
C LEU A 18 16.17 -4.48 -9.41
N LEU A 19 15.55 -4.98 -10.47
CA LEU A 19 14.18 -4.60 -10.83
C LEU A 19 13.21 -4.98 -9.71
N HIS A 20 13.25 -6.22 -9.23
CA HIS A 20 12.36 -6.65 -8.15
C HIS A 20 12.47 -5.74 -6.92
N ILE A 21 13.69 -5.44 -6.49
CA ILE A 21 13.95 -4.56 -5.34
C ILE A 21 13.51 -3.12 -5.63
N GLY A 22 13.83 -2.58 -6.81
CA GLY A 22 13.47 -1.21 -7.21
C GLY A 22 11.97 -0.96 -7.32
N PHE A 23 11.18 -2.00 -7.56
CA PHE A 23 9.71 -1.96 -7.60
C PHE A 23 9.04 -2.38 -6.28
N ILE A 24 9.79 -2.54 -5.18
CA ILE A 24 9.16 -2.67 -3.85
C ILE A 24 8.71 -1.28 -3.40
N PRO A 25 7.40 -1.04 -3.19
CA PRO A 25 6.94 0.25 -2.70
C PRO A 25 7.48 0.50 -1.28
N PRO A 26 8.01 1.69 -0.98
CA PRO A 26 8.42 2.02 0.38
C PRO A 26 7.19 2.07 1.30
N ARG A 27 7.36 1.69 2.57
CA ARG A 27 6.31 1.85 3.58
C ARG A 27 6.30 3.30 4.06
N ILE A 28 5.29 4.07 3.64
CA ILE A 28 5.06 5.44 4.10
C ILE A 28 4.09 5.40 5.28
N ILE A 29 4.57 5.79 6.47
CA ILE A 29 3.73 5.89 7.67
C ILE A 29 2.94 7.19 7.61
N GLU A 30 1.65 7.08 7.94
CA GLU A 30 0.70 8.18 8.03
C GLU A 30 1.14 9.20 9.10
N LYS A 31 1.09 10.48 8.77
CA LYS A 31 1.40 11.61 9.67
C LYS A 31 0.16 12.39 10.10
N LYS A 32 -0.90 12.32 9.30
CA LYS A 32 -2.20 12.91 9.56
C LYS A 32 -3.26 11.83 9.62
N THR A 33 -4.35 12.17 10.27
CA THR A 33 -5.53 11.35 10.50
C THR A 33 -6.78 12.09 10.04
N PRO A 34 -7.92 11.42 9.85
CA PRO A 34 -9.17 12.10 9.53
C PRO A 34 -9.56 13.20 10.54
N ASN A 35 -9.17 13.05 11.81
CA ASN A 35 -9.47 14.03 12.85
C ASN A 35 -8.73 15.37 12.65
N ASP A 36 -7.58 15.38 11.97
CA ASP A 36 -6.89 16.63 11.57
C ASP A 36 -7.70 17.47 10.58
N PHE A 37 -8.74 16.87 9.99
CA PHE A 37 -9.70 17.50 9.08
C PHE A 37 -11.11 17.61 9.67
N GLY A 38 -11.27 17.35 10.98
CA GLY A 38 -12.55 17.47 11.69
C GLY A 38 -13.52 16.30 11.46
N MET A 39 -13.01 15.12 11.05
CA MET A 39 -13.81 13.92 10.84
C MET A 39 -13.61 12.91 11.97
N ASP A 40 -14.71 12.45 12.57
CA ASP A 40 -14.70 11.30 13.49
C ASP A 40 -14.43 10.02 12.70
N TYR A 41 -13.52 9.19 13.22
CA TYR A 41 -13.11 7.96 12.54
C TYR A 41 -12.78 6.84 13.52
N GLN A 42 -12.77 5.62 13.01
CA GLN A 42 -12.29 4.43 13.69
C GLN A 42 -11.15 3.81 12.89
N GLU A 43 -10.05 3.47 13.57
CA GLU A 43 -9.02 2.62 13.00
C GLU A 43 -9.45 1.17 13.09
N LEU A 44 -9.49 0.49 11.94
CA LEU A 44 -9.86 -0.91 11.87
C LEU A 44 -8.80 -1.70 11.12
N ASP A 45 -8.74 -2.98 11.47
CA ASP A 45 -7.90 -3.97 10.83
C ASP A 45 -8.77 -4.93 10.03
N VAL A 46 -8.62 -4.93 8.71
CA VAL A 46 -9.34 -5.83 7.82
C VAL A 46 -8.43 -6.98 7.42
N TYR A 47 -8.92 -8.20 7.63
CA TYR A 47 -8.18 -9.42 7.31
C TYR A 47 -8.57 -9.94 5.94
N GLY A 48 -7.62 -9.91 5.01
CA GLY A 48 -7.76 -10.48 3.69
C GLY A 48 -7.45 -11.98 3.64
N LYS A 49 -7.57 -12.56 2.44
CA LYS A 49 -7.09 -13.92 2.16
C LYS A 49 -5.60 -14.03 2.51
N LYS A 50 -5.16 -15.21 2.97
CA LYS A 50 -3.77 -15.48 3.43
C LYS A 50 -3.34 -14.68 4.68
N GLN A 51 -4.29 -14.35 5.56
CA GLN A 51 -4.05 -13.69 6.85
C GLN A 51 -3.30 -12.34 6.71
N LYS A 52 -3.46 -11.68 5.56
CA LYS A 52 -2.87 -10.34 5.36
C LYS A 52 -3.77 -9.32 6.04
N LYS A 53 -3.14 -8.45 6.83
CA LYS A 53 -3.77 -7.39 7.60
C LYS A 53 -3.70 -6.09 6.80
N LEU A 54 -4.84 -5.46 6.59
CA LEU A 54 -4.98 -4.14 5.97
C LEU A 54 -5.45 -3.14 7.02
N PHE A 55 -4.77 -2.01 7.09
CA PHE A 55 -5.18 -0.88 7.92
C PHE A 55 -6.23 -0.06 7.16
N VAL A 56 -7.29 0.36 7.84
CA VAL A 56 -8.31 1.25 7.29
C VAL A 56 -8.76 2.29 8.31
N TRP A 57 -9.14 3.46 7.82
CA TRP A 57 -9.99 4.38 8.56
C TRP A 57 -11.44 4.19 8.12
N PHE A 58 -12.32 3.99 9.10
CA PHE A 58 -13.75 3.96 8.89
C PHE A 58 -14.36 5.27 9.41
N ILE A 59 -14.93 6.03 8.49
CA ILE A 59 -15.59 7.31 8.77
C ILE A 59 -17.10 7.05 8.70
N ALA A 60 -17.74 7.07 9.87
CA ALA A 60 -19.17 6.80 9.96
C ALA A 60 -19.98 8.05 9.56
N THR A 61 -21.09 7.83 8.86
CA THR A 61 -22.06 8.88 8.53
C THR A 61 -23.46 8.47 9.03
N GLN A 62 -24.52 9.03 8.43
CA GLN A 62 -25.90 8.72 8.78
C GLN A 62 -26.22 7.22 8.60
N LYS A 63 -27.12 6.73 9.44
CA LYS A 63 -27.61 5.35 9.36
C LYS A 63 -28.31 5.15 8.00
N SER A 64 -27.91 4.10 7.28
CA SER A 64 -28.42 3.72 5.94
C SER A 64 -27.86 4.50 4.73
N SER A 65 -26.71 5.15 4.86
CA SER A 65 -25.97 5.69 3.70
C SER A 65 -25.19 4.61 2.94
N PRO A 66 -24.93 4.79 1.62
CA PRO A 66 -24.05 3.88 0.88
C PRO A 66 -22.63 3.88 1.46
N LEU A 67 -22.00 2.71 1.47
CA LEU A 67 -20.58 2.57 1.82
C LEU A 67 -19.72 2.88 0.59
N ILE A 68 -18.79 3.82 0.75
CA ILE A 68 -17.76 4.10 -0.25
C ILE A 68 -16.45 3.51 0.24
N ILE A 69 -15.74 2.79 -0.64
CA ILE A 69 -14.39 2.29 -0.38
C ILE A 69 -13.45 3.04 -1.30
N ILE A 70 -12.53 3.80 -0.71
CA ILE A 70 -11.51 4.54 -1.44
C ILE A 70 -10.18 3.81 -1.26
N MET A 71 -9.49 3.55 -2.36
CA MET A 71 -8.22 2.82 -2.36
C MET A 71 -7.15 3.67 -3.00
N HIS A 72 -5.97 3.68 -2.38
CA HIS A 72 -4.81 4.36 -2.92
C HIS A 72 -4.11 3.52 -4.02
N GLY A 73 -3.27 4.19 -4.80
CA GLY A 73 -2.42 3.53 -5.80
C GLY A 73 -1.16 2.89 -5.21
N TRP A 74 -0.32 2.33 -6.07
CA TRP A 74 0.97 1.73 -5.70
C TRP A 74 1.90 2.76 -5.02
N GLY A 75 2.57 2.37 -3.94
CA GLY A 75 3.50 3.24 -3.21
C GLY A 75 2.87 4.33 -2.35
N SER A 76 1.55 4.28 -2.13
CA SER A 76 0.78 5.25 -1.37
C SER A 76 0.18 4.62 -0.09
N ASN A 77 -0.60 5.40 0.67
CA ASN A 77 -1.31 4.98 1.88
C ASN A 77 -2.67 5.71 2.02
N SER A 78 -3.40 5.46 3.11
CA SER A 78 -4.73 6.04 3.35
C SER A 78 -4.70 7.56 3.61
N GLU A 79 -3.61 8.12 4.14
CA GLU A 79 -3.48 9.56 4.39
C GLU A 79 -3.62 10.38 3.10
N LEU A 80 -3.04 9.89 1.99
CA LEU A 80 -3.08 10.59 0.71
C LEU A 80 -4.49 10.64 0.07
N MET A 81 -5.47 9.94 0.65
CA MET A 81 -6.87 10.03 0.24
C MET A 81 -7.64 11.14 0.98
N LEU A 82 -7.10 11.69 2.07
CA LEU A 82 -7.75 12.76 2.84
C LEU A 82 -7.68 14.14 2.15
N PRO A 83 -8.69 15.00 2.31
CA PRO A 83 -9.92 14.81 3.09
C PRO A 83 -11.08 14.23 2.26
N ILE A 84 -10.81 13.79 1.03
CA ILE A 84 -11.84 13.31 0.09
C ILE A 84 -12.31 11.89 0.44
N ALA A 85 -11.58 11.21 1.34
CA ALA A 85 -11.87 9.87 1.87
C ALA A 85 -13.20 9.77 2.60
#